data_AF-A0A358SNH8-F1
#
_entry.id   AF-A0A358SNH8-F1
#
_cell.length_a   1.000
_cell.length_b   1.000
_cell.length_c   1.000
_cell.angle_alpha   90.00
_cell.angle_beta   90.00
_cell.angle_gamma   90.00
#
_symmetry.space_group_name_H-M   'P 1'
#
loop_
_entity.id
_entity.type
_entity.pdbx_description
1 polymer ?
#
loop_
_entity_poly.entity_id
_entity_poly.type
_entity_poly.pdbx_seq_one_letter_code
_entity_poly.pdbx_strand_id
1 'polypeptide(L)'
;MAETNTERLIMRDWRESDLAPWAAMNADPEVRQFLGPVLTFERSSAWVLNFQDDLDRNGFGFRAVQVRESGQFIGFTGLQLLDDAMPFTGVFRKPGDSQHASAADQS
;
A
#
# COMPACT_ATOMS: atom_id res chain seq x y z
N MET A 1 -2.27 -4.29 -15.24
CA MET A 1 -3.03 -4.97 -14.16
C MET A 1 -4.12 -4.04 -13.65
N ALA A 2 -5.11 -4.53 -12.89
CA ALA A 2 -6.29 -3.75 -12.53
C ALA A 2 -5.98 -2.67 -11.47
N GLU A 3 -6.27 -1.41 -11.79
CA GLU A 3 -6.24 -0.29 -10.85
C GLU A 3 -7.46 -0.35 -9.92
N THR A 4 -7.26 -0.10 -8.63
CA THR A 4 -8.36 -0.03 -7.65
C THR A 4 -8.84 1.40 -7.54
N ASN A 5 -10.14 1.60 -7.72
CA ASN A 5 -10.75 2.92 -7.76
C ASN A 5 -11.82 3.06 -6.67
N THR A 6 -11.88 4.23 -6.07
CA THR A 6 -12.97 4.65 -5.18
C THR A 6 -13.63 5.92 -5.74
N GLU A 7 -14.55 6.50 -4.99
CA GLU A 7 -15.13 7.80 -5.35
C GLU A 7 -14.04 8.89 -5.46
N ARG A 8 -13.09 8.92 -4.52
CA ARG A 8 -12.10 10.02 -4.39
C ARG A 8 -10.68 9.66 -4.81
N LEU A 9 -10.32 8.38 -4.80
CA LEU A 9 -8.93 7.90 -4.90
C LEU A 9 -8.76 6.85 -5.99
N ILE A 10 -7.59 6.89 -6.64
CA ILE A 10 -7.09 5.85 -7.51
C ILE A 10 -5.82 5.27 -6.89
N MET A 11 -5.79 3.95 -6.72
CA MET A 11 -4.61 3.17 -6.38
C MET A 11 -4.06 2.53 -7.65
N ARG A 12 -2.86 2.93 -8.03
CA ARG A 12 -2.23 2.58 -9.31
C ARG A 12 -0.78 2.17 -9.13
N ASP A 13 -0.18 1.65 -10.20
CA ASP A 13 1.26 1.41 -10.23
C ASP A 13 2.05 2.72 -10.04
N TRP A 14 3.24 2.58 -9.47
CA TRP A 14 4.21 3.66 -9.32
C TRP A 14 4.73 4.14 -10.68
N ARG A 15 4.92 5.46 -10.82
CA ARG A 15 5.44 6.11 -12.01
C ARG A 15 6.67 6.92 -11.63
N GLU A 16 7.54 7.19 -12.61
CA GLU A 16 8.73 8.02 -12.40
C GLU A 16 8.37 9.42 -11.87
N SER A 17 7.24 9.97 -12.32
CA SER A 17 6.71 11.26 -11.84
C SER A 17 6.38 11.30 -10.35
N ASP A 18 6.23 10.14 -9.69
CA ASP A 18 5.92 10.07 -8.26
C ASP A 18 7.17 10.18 -7.38
N LEU A 19 8.37 9.96 -7.93
CA LEU A 19 9.61 9.90 -7.14
C LEU A 19 9.92 11.23 -6.45
N ALA A 20 9.76 12.35 -7.17
CA ALA A 20 9.99 13.68 -6.61
C ALA A 20 9.03 14.04 -5.47
N PRO A 21 7.69 13.96 -5.63
CA PRO A 21 6.77 14.24 -4.52
C PRO A 21 6.88 13.21 -3.38
N TRP A 22 7.20 11.95 -3.68
CA TRP A 22 7.47 10.93 -2.66
C TRP A 22 8.71 11.24 -1.82
N ALA A 23 9.80 11.66 -2.46
CA ALA A 23 11.01 12.09 -1.76
C ALA A 23 10.75 13.34 -0.92
N ALA A 24 9.99 14.31 -1.43
CA ALA A 24 9.60 15.50 -0.67
C ALA A 24 8.80 15.14 0.59
N MET A 25 7.81 14.23 0.46
CA MET A 25 7.06 13.71 1.62
C MET A 25 7.96 13.02 2.64
N ASN A 26 8.98 12.27 2.22
CA ASN A 26 9.88 11.59 3.16
C ASN A 26 10.98 12.49 3.73
N ALA A 27 11.21 13.65 3.11
CA ALA A 27 12.08 14.70 3.65
C ALA A 27 11.35 15.57 4.68
N ASP A 28 10.03 15.47 4.79
CA ASP A 28 9.21 16.21 5.75
C ASP A 28 9.26 15.56 7.15
N PRO A 29 9.75 16.28 8.19
CA PRO A 29 9.78 15.78 9.56
C PRO A 29 8.40 15.47 10.14
N GLU A 30 7.33 16.16 9.71
CA GLU A 30 5.97 15.92 10.19
C GLU A 30 5.46 14.56 9.70
N VAL A 31 5.68 14.26 8.42
CA VAL A 31 5.33 12.96 7.82
C VAL A 31 6.10 11.82 8.49
N ARG A 32 7.37 12.04 8.84
CA ARG A 32 8.26 11.01 9.38
C ARG A 32 8.36 10.96 10.90
N GLN A 33 7.60 11.77 11.63
CA GLN A 33 7.65 11.85 13.11
C GLN A 33 7.64 10.49 13.81
N PHE A 34 6.90 9.51 13.28
CA PHE A 34 6.82 8.14 13.83
C PHE A 34 7.45 7.06 12.96
N LEU A 35 8.00 7.45 11.81
CA LEU A 35 8.58 6.52 10.84
C LEU A 35 10.12 6.47 10.93
N GLY A 36 10.73 7.33 11.76
CA GLY A 36 12.19 7.44 11.91
C GLY A 36 12.74 8.69 11.22
N PRO A 37 14.05 8.75 10.90
CA PRO A 37 14.66 9.94 10.31
C PRO A 37 14.09 10.25 8.92
N VAL A 38 14.18 11.52 8.53
CA VAL A 38 13.93 11.97 7.15
C VAL A 38 14.83 11.22 6.17
N LEU A 39 14.34 11.00 4.95
CA LEU A 39 15.08 10.26 3.92
C LEU A 39 15.60 11.20 2.83
N THR A 40 16.70 10.78 2.19
CA THR A 40 17.16 11.40 0.95
C THR A 40 16.35 10.87 -0.23
N PHE A 41 16.44 11.56 -1.37
CA PHE A 41 15.80 11.15 -2.61
C PHE A 41 16.17 9.71 -3.01
N GLU A 42 17.44 9.32 -2.86
CA GLU A 42 17.93 7.99 -3.23
C GLU A 42 17.31 6.90 -2.35
N ARG A 43 17.25 7.14 -1.03
CA ARG A 43 16.62 6.19 -0.09
C ARG A 43 15.13 6.07 -0.34
N SER A 44 14.44 7.18 -0.57
CA SER A 44 13.01 7.17 -0.93
C SER A 44 12.74 6.44 -2.24
N SER A 45 13.58 6.66 -3.25
CA SER A 45 13.45 6.00 -4.56
C SER A 45 13.72 4.50 -4.47
N ALA A 46 14.68 4.07 -3.65
CA ALA A 46 14.93 2.66 -3.40
C ALA A 46 13.71 1.94 -2.78
N TRP A 47 12.91 2.61 -1.96
CA TRP A 47 11.66 2.03 -1.44
C TRP A 47 10.65 1.78 -2.56
N VAL A 48 10.53 2.69 -3.52
CA VAL A 48 9.62 2.51 -4.67
C VAL A 48 10.01 1.30 -5.50
N LEU A 49 11.31 1.09 -5.73
CA LEU A 49 11.81 -0.12 -6.41
C LEU A 49 11.41 -1.39 -5.66
N ASN A 50 11.60 -1.43 -4.34
CA ASN A 50 11.19 -2.58 -3.53
C ASN A 50 9.66 -2.82 -3.60
N PHE A 51 8.86 -1.74 -3.59
CA PHE A 51 7.41 -1.87 -3.73
C PHE A 51 6.99 -2.40 -5.10
N GLN A 52 7.68 -1.99 -6.17
CA GLN A 52 7.46 -2.52 -7.51
C GLN A 52 7.86 -4.00 -7.59
N ASP A 53 8.99 -4.38 -7.03
CA ASP A 53 9.43 -5.79 -6.96
C ASP A 53 8.43 -6.66 -6.18
N ASP A 54 7.89 -6.16 -5.06
CA ASP A 54 6.84 -6.85 -4.30
C ASP A 54 5.54 -7.02 -5.09
N LEU A 55 5.14 -5.97 -5.81
CA LEU A 55 3.96 -6.00 -6.68
C LEU A 55 4.11 -7.03 -7.80
N ASP A 56 5.28 -7.07 -8.45
CA ASP A 56 5.58 -8.01 -9.54
C ASP A 56 5.65 -9.45 -9.04
N ARG A 57 6.23 -9.67 -7.85
CA ARG A 57 6.36 -10.99 -7.25
C ARG A 57 5.04 -11.56 -6.74
N ASN A 58 4.24 -10.75 -6.06
CA ASN A 58 3.07 -11.24 -5.30
C ASN A 58 1.73 -10.97 -6.02
N GLY A 59 1.72 -10.10 -7.04
CA GLY A 59 0.50 -9.57 -7.66
C GLY A 59 -0.23 -8.50 -6.83
N PHE A 60 0.24 -8.26 -5.59
CA PHE A 60 -0.23 -7.22 -4.69
C PHE A 60 0.95 -6.63 -3.90
N GLY A 61 0.77 -5.43 -3.37
CA GLY A 61 1.86 -4.67 -2.77
C GLY A 61 1.43 -3.25 -2.45
N PHE A 62 2.39 -2.42 -2.06
CA PHE A 62 2.19 -0.99 -1.86
C PHE A 62 2.10 -0.24 -3.19
N ARG A 63 0.98 0.45 -3.40
CA ARG A 63 0.68 1.20 -4.63
C ARG A 63 0.67 2.70 -4.36
N ALA A 64 0.99 3.48 -5.39
CA ALA A 64 0.83 4.92 -5.36
C ALA A 64 -0.66 5.30 -5.30
N VAL A 65 -0.98 6.30 -4.49
CA VAL A 65 -2.34 6.83 -4.35
C VAL A 65 -2.39 8.22 -4.96
N GLN A 66 -3.38 8.44 -5.82
CA GLN A 66 -3.70 9.77 -6.33
C GLN A 66 -5.15 10.16 -6.04
N VAL A 67 -5.39 11.47 -5.92
CA VAL A 67 -6.73 12.05 -5.96
C VAL A 67 -7.30 11.86 -7.37
N ARG A 68 -8.52 11.35 -7.45
CA ARG A 68 -9.17 11.00 -8.72
C ARG A 68 -9.41 12.23 -9.61
N GLU A 69 -9.86 13.33 -9.00
CA GLU A 69 -10.22 14.56 -9.70
C GLU A 69 -9.00 15.31 -10.23
N SER A 70 -7.98 15.53 -9.39
CA SER A 70 -6.82 16.36 -9.73
C SER A 70 -5.65 15.57 -10.31
N GLY A 71 -5.64 14.24 -10.17
CA GLY A 71 -4.48 13.41 -10.49
C GLY A 71 -3.30 13.58 -9.53
N GLN A 72 -3.46 14.37 -8.46
CA GLN A 72 -2.41 14.67 -7.50
C GLN A 72 -1.99 13.40 -6.75
N PHE A 73 -0.69 13.10 -6.75
CA PHE A 73 -0.09 12.09 -5.89
C PHE A 73 -0.18 12.51 -4.41
N ILE A 74 -0.60 11.59 -3.54
CA ILE A 74 -0.80 11.85 -2.10
C ILE A 74 -0.16 10.80 -1.19
N GLY A 75 0.73 9.96 -1.72
CA GLY A 75 1.42 8.92 -0.96
C GLY A 75 1.13 7.52 -1.48
N PHE A 76 1.09 6.55 -0.56
CA PHE A 76 0.99 5.14 -0.90
C PHE A 76 0.08 4.38 0.08
N THR A 77 -0.48 3.27 -0.37
CA THR A 77 -1.18 2.31 0.49
C THR A 77 -1.24 0.95 -0.19
N GLY A 78 -1.52 -0.10 0.57
CA GLY A 78 -1.59 -1.45 0.03
C GLY A 78 -1.39 -2.52 1.10
N LEU A 79 -0.95 -3.68 0.62
CA LEU A 79 -0.74 -4.87 1.44
C LEU A 79 0.73 -5.26 1.34
N GLN A 80 1.32 -5.71 2.45
CA GLN A 80 2.66 -6.27 2.48
C GLN A 80 2.59 -7.64 3.16
N LEU A 81 3.28 -8.63 2.59
CA LEU A 81 3.53 -9.88 3.30
C LEU A 81 4.50 -9.63 4.44
N LEU A 82 4.17 -10.17 5.61
CA LEU A 82 5.09 -10.17 6.75
C LEU A 82 6.01 -11.39 6.64
N ASP A 83 7.28 -11.17 6.93
CA ASP A 83 8.27 -12.25 7.01
C ASP A 83 7.95 -13.19 8.19
N ASP A 84 8.15 -14.49 7.99
CA ASP A 84 8.04 -15.53 9.01
C ASP A 84 9.00 -15.31 10.20
N ALA A 85 10.06 -14.50 10.02
CA ALA A 85 10.99 -14.11 11.06
C ALA A 85 10.42 -13.08 12.07
N MET A 86 9.23 -12.53 11.83
CA MET A 86 8.60 -11.58 12.77
C MET A 86 8.30 -12.25 14.12
N PRO A 87 8.52 -11.57 15.25
CA PRO A 87 8.35 -12.14 16.60
C PRO A 87 6.87 -12.32 17.00
N PHE A 88 5.95 -12.22 16.04
CA PHE A 88 4.52 -12.40 16.22
C PHE A 88 3.96 -13.17 15.03
N THR A 89 3.04 -14.10 15.30
CA THR A 89 2.31 -14.84 14.27
C THR A 89 1.00 -14.15 13.96
N GLY A 90 0.66 -14.01 12.67
CA GLY A 90 -0.66 -13.55 12.26
C GLY A 90 -1.78 -14.49 12.72
N VAL A 91 -3.02 -13.98 12.77
CA VAL A 91 -4.20 -14.82 13.05
C VAL A 91 -4.60 -15.53 11.76
N PHE A 92 -4.20 -16.79 11.61
CA PHE A 92 -4.66 -17.62 10.50
C PHE A 92 -6.07 -18.14 10.82
N ARG A 93 -7.04 -17.84 9.95
CA ARG A 93 -8.35 -18.50 10.01
C ARG A 93 -8.13 -19.99 9.76
N LYS A 94 -8.53 -20.84 10.70
CA LYS A 94 -8.49 -22.29 10.48
C LYS A 94 -9.43 -22.63 9.30
N PRO A 95 -9.07 -23.60 8.44
CA PRO A 95 -10.02 -24.11 7.47
C PRO A 95 -11.27 -24.64 8.21
N GLY A 96 -12.43 -24.00 8.04
CA GLY A 96 -13.69 -24.40 8.66
C GLY A 96 -14.56 -23.29 9.27
N ASP A 97 -14.00 -22.10 9.53
CA ASP A 97 -14.76 -21.02 10.18
C ASP A 97 -15.61 -20.21 9.17
N SER A 98 -16.75 -20.75 8.74
CA SER A 98 -17.77 -19.99 8.00
C SER A 98 -18.86 -19.47 8.94
N GLN A 99 -18.91 -18.15 9.17
CA GLN A 99 -20.14 -17.49 9.58
C GLN A 99 -20.59 -16.56 8.46
N HIS A 100 -21.53 -17.07 7.65
CA HIS A 100 -22.66 -16.35 7.06
C HIS A 100 -23.51 -17.38 6.29
N ALA A 101 -24.26 -18.20 7.02
CA ALA A 101 -25.54 -18.66 6.49
C ALA A 101 -26.53 -17.54 6.80
N SER A 102 -26.81 -16.69 5.81
CA SER A 102 -27.91 -15.73 5.91
C SER A 102 -29.21 -16.54 5.93
N ALA A 103 -29.85 -16.58 7.09
CA ALA A 103 -31.24 -17.00 7.22
C ALA A 103 -32.12 -15.84 6.75
N ALA A 104 -32.37 -15.77 5.44
CA ALA A 104 -33.39 -14.93 4.86
C ALA A 104 -33.82 -15.51 3.50
N ASP A 105 -34.42 -16.71 3.53
CA ASP A 105 -35.39 -17.11 2.52
C ASP A 105 -36.26 -18.25 3.05
N GLN A 106 -37.30 -17.89 3.82
CA GLN A 106 -38.55 -18.62 3.86
C GLN A 106 -39.68 -17.60 3.97
N SER A 107 -40.30 -17.39 2.81
CA SER A 107 -41.62 -16.83 2.53
C SER A 107 -42.73 -17.28 3.48
#